data_AF-A0AAU9AZS9-F1
#
_entry.id   AF-A0AAU9AZS9-F1
#
_cell.length_a   1.000
_cell.length_b   1.000
_cell.length_c   1.000
_cell.angle_alpha   90.00
_cell.angle_beta   90.00
_cell.angle_gamma   90.00
#
_symmetry.space_group_name_H-M   'P 1'
#
loop_
_entity.id
_entity.type
_entity.pdbx_description
1 polymer ?
#
loop_
_entity_poly.entity_id
_entity_poly.type
_entity_poly.pdbx_seq_one_letter_code
_entity_poly.pdbx_strand_id
1 'polypeptide(L)'
;MTIYGDFQSSIAAADKLLDMYVELRRLRGLGQRGALSAANNDLLWLPRSAVVASLSALDAYVHSVVYDRLPHALRLSPIPQSLCDAMSSILPIKNADGFRNAAPIIASADSLAELSRLLKEKTLVFVSYQAPEKIIAAYDLIGQNNIFDRVSAMWPGPATSVDDIKRYLANYVKRRNQIAHEGDLEHGGNERSMQPIYAQGCKEFVVNLTSRLNRVVYGI
;
A
#
# COMPACT_ATOMS: atom_id res chain seq x y z
N MET A 1 -0.79 -19.66 5.06
CA MET A 1 -0.45 -18.61 4.08
C MET A 1 0.14 -17.45 4.87
N THR A 2 1.25 -16.84 4.43
CA THR A 2 1.86 -15.70 5.14
C THR A 2 1.38 -14.39 4.50
N ILE A 3 1.40 -13.28 5.24
CA ILE A 3 1.03 -11.95 4.71
C ILE A 3 1.84 -11.60 3.46
N TYR A 4 3.12 -11.96 3.43
CA TYR A 4 3.96 -11.78 2.25
C TYR A 4 3.55 -12.69 1.07
N GLY A 5 3.11 -13.92 1.35
CA GLY A 5 2.54 -14.81 0.31
C GLY A 5 1.23 -14.27 -0.28
N ASP A 6 0.39 -13.63 0.54
CA ASP A 6 -0.83 -12.96 0.07
C ASP A 6 -0.49 -11.75 -0.82
N PHE A 7 0.55 -11.00 -0.45
CA PHE A 7 1.11 -9.95 -1.30
C PHE A 7 1.63 -10.50 -2.63
N GLN A 8 2.40 -11.60 -2.62
CA GLN A 8 2.90 -12.24 -3.83
C GLN A 8 1.76 -12.68 -4.77
N SER A 9 0.69 -13.21 -4.20
CA SER A 9 -0.52 -13.58 -4.96
C SER A 9 -1.22 -12.36 -5.55
N SER A 10 -1.28 -11.26 -4.80
CA SER A 10 -1.91 -10.01 -5.24
C SER A 10 -1.11 -9.29 -6.33
N ILE A 11 0.21 -9.18 -6.17
CA ILE A 11 1.09 -8.49 -7.13
C ILE A 11 1.20 -9.25 -8.46
N ALA A 12 0.95 -10.56 -8.48
CA ALA A 12 0.89 -11.37 -9.70
C ALA A 12 -0.24 -10.92 -10.66
N ALA A 13 -1.24 -10.19 -10.19
CA ALA A 13 -2.24 -9.59 -11.07
C ALA A 13 -1.62 -8.54 -12.02
N ALA A 14 -0.60 -7.80 -11.57
CA ALA A 14 0.13 -6.87 -12.42
C ALA A 14 0.91 -7.59 -13.52
N ASP A 15 1.53 -8.74 -13.20
CA ASP A 15 2.23 -9.58 -14.19
C ASP A 15 1.27 -10.07 -15.27
N LYS A 16 0.09 -10.60 -14.88
CA LYS A 16 -0.94 -11.04 -15.83
C LYS A 16 -1.38 -9.93 -16.79
N LEU A 17 -1.51 -8.69 -16.31
CA LEU A 17 -1.89 -7.55 -17.13
C LEU A 17 -0.80 -7.18 -18.14
N LEU A 18 0.47 -7.24 -17.73
CA LEU A 18 1.61 -6.97 -18.61
C LEU A 18 1.81 -8.09 -19.63
N ASP A 19 1.63 -9.35 -19.24
CA ASP A 19 1.67 -10.50 -20.15
C ASP A 19 0.55 -10.43 -21.18
N MET A 20 -0.66 -10.07 -20.74
CA MET A 20 -1.80 -9.88 -21.64
C MET A 20 -1.57 -8.74 -22.64
N TYR A 21 -0.88 -7.67 -22.22
CA TYR A 21 -0.47 -6.61 -23.15
C TYR A 21 0.45 -7.15 -24.24
N VAL A 22 1.47 -7.92 -23.88
CA VAL A 22 2.42 -8.51 -24.84
C VAL A 22 1.70 -9.47 -25.79
N GLU A 23 0.82 -10.31 -25.26
CA GLU A 23 0.09 -11.29 -26.06
C GLU A 23 -0.87 -10.63 -27.05
N LEU A 24 -1.63 -9.62 -26.62
CA LEU A 24 -2.53 -8.90 -27.53
C LEU A 24 -1.78 -8.13 -28.62
N ARG A 25 -0.61 -7.57 -28.31
CA ARG A 25 0.25 -6.97 -29.34
C ARG A 25 0.67 -7.99 -30.39
N ARG A 26 1.07 -9.19 -29.95
CA ARG A 26 1.47 -10.30 -30.83
C ARG A 26 0.32 -10.70 -31.74
N LEU A 27 -0.87 -10.88 -31.17
CA LEU A 27 -2.08 -11.25 -31.92
C LEU A 27 -2.50 -10.19 -32.95
N ARG A 28 -2.25 -8.90 -32.68
CA ARG A 28 -2.51 -7.79 -33.61
C ARG A 28 -1.36 -7.50 -34.58
N GLY A 29 -0.30 -8.31 -34.59
CA GLY A 29 0.85 -8.13 -35.49
C GLY A 29 1.68 -6.87 -35.22
N LEU A 30 1.63 -6.33 -34.00
CA LEU A 30 2.27 -5.04 -33.63
C LEU A 30 3.71 -5.19 -33.13
N GLY A 31 4.25 -6.41 -33.11
CA GLY A 31 5.55 -6.71 -32.50
C GLY A 31 5.59 -6.45 -30.98
N GLN A 32 6.77 -6.60 -30.38
CA GLN A 32 6.95 -6.43 -28.92
C GLN A 32 7.18 -4.96 -28.48
N ARG A 33 7.64 -4.11 -29.40
CA ARG A 33 8.00 -2.70 -29.14
C ARG A 33 7.48 -1.81 -30.26
N GLY A 34 7.46 -0.51 -30.02
CA GLY A 34 7.07 0.51 -31.00
C GLY A 34 5.76 1.20 -30.64
N ALA A 35 5.57 2.37 -31.24
CA ALA A 35 4.40 3.20 -31.03
C ALA A 35 3.12 2.47 -31.44
N LEU A 36 2.06 2.69 -30.67
CA LEU A 36 0.71 2.24 -31.02
C LEU A 36 0.01 3.32 -31.83
N SER A 37 -0.79 2.91 -32.81
CA SER A 37 -1.69 3.82 -33.52
C SER A 37 -2.98 4.02 -32.73
N ALA A 38 -3.80 5.00 -33.13
CA ALA A 38 -5.11 5.23 -32.54
C ALA A 38 -6.01 3.98 -32.52
N ALA A 39 -5.87 3.09 -33.51
CA ALA A 39 -6.62 1.84 -33.60
C ALA A 39 -6.24 0.79 -32.54
N ASN A 40 -5.09 0.94 -31.88
CA ASN A 40 -4.56 -0.05 -30.92
C ASN A 40 -4.13 0.56 -29.59
N ASN A 41 -4.44 1.84 -29.37
CA ASN A 41 -4.05 2.54 -28.15
C ASN A 41 -4.81 2.03 -26.91
N ASP A 42 -5.93 1.34 -27.13
CA ASP A 42 -6.69 0.63 -26.11
C ASP A 42 -5.82 -0.35 -25.29
N LEU A 43 -4.79 -0.93 -25.92
CA LEU A 43 -3.87 -1.84 -25.24
C LEU A 43 -3.12 -1.17 -24.08
N LEU A 44 -2.93 0.15 -24.08
CA LEU A 44 -2.27 0.87 -22.99
C LEU A 44 -3.10 0.93 -21.69
N TRP A 45 -4.37 0.54 -21.72
CA TRP A 45 -5.15 0.35 -20.50
C TRP A 45 -4.61 -0.78 -19.63
N LEU A 46 -3.96 -1.79 -20.22
CA LEU A 46 -3.36 -2.89 -19.46
C LEU A 46 -2.18 -2.46 -18.58
N PRO A 47 -1.15 -1.76 -19.09
CA PRO A 47 -0.11 -1.21 -18.22
C PRO A 47 -0.65 -0.15 -17.23
N ARG A 48 -1.71 0.60 -17.56
CA ARG A 48 -2.40 1.48 -16.58
C ARG A 48 -2.99 0.66 -15.43
N SER A 49 -3.74 -0.38 -15.75
CA SER A 49 -4.30 -1.29 -14.75
C SER A 49 -3.20 -1.99 -13.94
N ALA A 50 -2.04 -2.31 -14.53
CA ALA A 50 -0.92 -2.91 -13.83
C ALA A 50 -0.31 -1.98 -12.77
N VAL A 51 -0.23 -0.66 -13.04
CA VAL A 51 0.16 0.34 -12.02
C VAL A 51 -0.83 0.34 -10.85
N VAL A 52 -2.13 0.34 -11.14
CA VAL A 52 -3.18 0.30 -10.10
C VAL A 52 -3.09 -0.99 -9.29
N ALA A 53 -3.00 -2.15 -9.94
CA ALA A 53 -2.89 -3.44 -9.30
C ALA A 53 -1.65 -3.52 -8.39
N SER A 54 -0.52 -2.96 -8.83
CA SER A 54 0.71 -2.93 -8.04
C SER A 54 0.53 -2.15 -6.74
N LEU A 55 -0.04 -0.94 -6.81
CA LEU A 55 -0.23 -0.13 -5.60
C LEU A 55 -1.36 -0.67 -4.71
N SER A 56 -2.38 -1.32 -5.27
CA SER A 56 -3.40 -2.01 -4.49
C SER A 56 -2.83 -3.20 -3.73
N ALA A 57 -1.86 -3.94 -4.30
CA ALA A 57 -1.17 -5.00 -3.58
C ALA A 57 -0.34 -4.47 -2.41
N LEU A 58 0.36 -3.34 -2.58
CA LEU A 58 1.06 -2.65 -1.49
C LEU A 58 0.10 -2.22 -0.37
N ASP A 59 -1.03 -1.61 -0.74
CA ASP A 59 -2.06 -1.16 0.21
C ASP A 59 -2.58 -2.31 1.08
N ALA A 60 -3.00 -3.40 0.43
CA ALA A 60 -3.51 -4.60 1.09
C ALA A 60 -2.46 -5.26 2.00
N TYR A 61 -1.19 -5.25 1.56
CA TYR A 61 -0.08 -5.74 2.38
C TYR A 61 0.08 -4.90 3.65
N VAL A 62 0.12 -3.57 3.54
CA VAL A 62 0.30 -2.70 4.72
C VAL A 62 -0.87 -2.84 5.69
N HIS A 63 -2.12 -2.91 5.20
CA HIS A 63 -3.29 -3.24 6.03
C HIS A 63 -3.07 -4.53 6.82
N SER A 64 -2.68 -5.59 6.13
CA SER A 64 -2.50 -6.91 6.74
C SER A 64 -1.41 -6.90 7.82
N VAL A 65 -0.29 -6.23 7.56
CA VAL A 65 0.78 -6.03 8.55
C VAL A 65 0.29 -5.26 9.76
N VAL A 66 -0.41 -4.13 9.55
CA VAL A 66 -0.90 -3.33 10.67
C VAL A 66 -1.85 -4.15 11.53
N TYR A 67 -2.80 -4.87 10.92
CA TYR A 67 -3.78 -5.68 11.65
C TYR A 67 -3.12 -6.82 12.43
N ASP A 68 -2.13 -7.47 11.85
CA ASP A 68 -1.36 -8.53 12.50
C ASP A 68 -0.54 -8.00 13.69
N ARG A 69 0.08 -6.83 13.54
CA ARG A 69 1.02 -6.29 14.56
C ARG A 69 0.35 -5.43 15.63
N LEU A 70 -0.90 -5.00 15.44
CA LEU A 70 -1.60 -4.13 16.38
C LEU A 70 -1.75 -4.72 17.79
N PRO A 71 -2.16 -5.99 17.98
CA PRO A 71 -2.26 -6.57 19.32
C PRO A 71 -0.90 -6.67 20.02
N HIS A 72 0.18 -6.86 19.26
CA HIS A 72 1.54 -6.86 19.79
C HIS A 72 1.99 -5.46 20.22
N ALA A 73 1.66 -4.44 19.42
CA ALA A 73 1.97 -3.05 19.72
C ALA A 73 1.28 -2.56 21.01
N LEU A 74 0.05 -3.01 21.28
CA LEU A 74 -0.67 -2.72 22.52
C LEU A 74 -0.03 -3.36 23.77
N ARG A 75 0.84 -4.36 23.60
CA ARG A 75 1.58 -5.01 24.71
C ARG A 75 2.95 -4.39 24.96
N LEU A 76 3.39 -3.45 24.12
CA LEU A 76 4.66 -2.77 24.31
C LEU A 76 4.62 -1.86 25.56
N SER A 77 5.77 -1.67 26.17
CA SER A 77 5.95 -0.74 27.29
C SER A 77 7.17 0.14 27.03
N PRO A 78 6.98 1.44 26.72
CA PRO A 78 5.70 2.12 26.55
C PRO A 78 4.96 1.71 25.26
N ILE A 79 3.64 1.84 25.27
CA ILE A 79 2.80 1.74 24.05
C ILE A 79 3.17 2.92 23.12
N PRO A 80 3.27 2.72 21.79
CA PRO A 80 3.55 3.82 20.86
C PRO A 80 2.56 4.98 21.02
N GLN A 81 3.06 6.22 21.10
CA GLN A 81 2.22 7.40 21.34
C GLN A 81 1.14 7.57 20.25
N SER A 82 1.49 7.33 18.99
CA SER A 82 0.55 7.35 17.86
C SER A 82 -0.61 6.37 18.05
N LEU A 83 -0.35 5.20 18.63
CA LEU A 83 -1.37 4.20 18.95
C LEU A 83 -2.24 4.64 20.12
N CYS A 84 -1.65 5.24 21.16
CA CYS A 84 -2.40 5.85 22.27
C CYS A 84 -3.37 6.94 21.76
N ASP A 85 -2.90 7.82 20.89
CA ASP A 85 -3.69 8.91 20.31
C ASP A 85 -4.85 8.37 19.45
N ALA A 86 -4.58 7.33 18.65
CA ALA A 86 -5.59 6.65 17.85
C ALA A 86 -6.66 5.97 18.74
N MET A 87 -6.24 5.29 19.81
CA MET A 87 -7.15 4.62 20.75
C MET A 87 -8.03 5.62 21.53
N SER A 88 -7.43 6.72 22.00
CA SER A 88 -8.14 7.80 22.68
C SER A 88 -9.23 8.43 21.79
N SER A 89 -8.98 8.49 20.48
CA SER A 89 -9.92 9.05 19.51
C SER A 89 -11.13 8.15 19.26
N ILE A 90 -10.97 6.83 19.28
CA ILE A 90 -12.06 5.87 18.98
C ILE A 90 -12.89 5.46 20.21
N LEU A 91 -12.30 5.57 21.41
CA LEU A 91 -12.91 5.17 22.67
C LEU A 91 -12.68 6.23 23.78
N PRO A 92 -13.22 7.45 23.63
CA PRO A 92 -13.06 8.50 24.63
C PRO A 92 -13.90 8.23 25.89
N ILE A 93 -13.26 8.14 27.05
CA ILE A 93 -13.94 8.00 28.35
C ILE A 93 -13.94 9.36 29.06
N LYS A 94 -14.89 10.23 28.67
CA LYS A 94 -15.01 11.61 29.21
C LYS A 94 -16.27 11.84 30.07
N ASN A 95 -17.25 10.94 30.00
CA ASN A 95 -18.54 11.03 30.69
C ASN A 95 -19.16 9.63 30.85
N ALA A 96 -20.37 9.55 31.42
CA ALA A 96 -21.07 8.29 31.68
C ALA A 96 -21.34 7.46 30.41
N ASP A 97 -21.69 8.10 29.29
CA ASP A 97 -21.92 7.40 28.02
C ASP A 97 -20.62 6.84 27.44
N GLY A 98 -19.53 7.60 27.51
CA GLY A 98 -18.20 7.12 27.13
C GLY A 98 -17.76 5.91 27.96
N PHE A 99 -18.01 5.93 29.27
CA PHE A 99 -17.76 4.77 30.13
C PHE A 99 -18.66 3.58 29.79
N ARG A 100 -19.95 3.79 29.55
CA ARG A 100 -20.90 2.73 29.15
C ARG A 100 -20.47 2.04 27.85
N ASN A 101 -19.93 2.80 26.90
CA ASN A 101 -19.41 2.26 25.65
C ASN A 101 -18.07 1.50 25.82
N ALA A 102 -17.24 1.90 26.77
CA ALA A 102 -15.96 1.25 27.05
C ALA A 102 -16.09 0.01 27.95
N ALA A 103 -17.09 -0.03 28.82
CA ALA A 103 -17.27 -1.09 29.81
C ALA A 103 -17.25 -2.52 29.22
N PRO A 104 -17.91 -2.82 28.07
CA PRO A 104 -17.84 -4.16 27.46
C PRO A 104 -16.44 -4.56 27.02
N ILE A 105 -15.63 -3.60 26.55
CA ILE A 105 -14.25 -3.84 26.08
C ILE A 105 -13.35 -4.10 27.29
N ILE A 106 -13.48 -3.28 28.34
CA ILE A 106 -12.72 -3.42 29.58
C ILE A 106 -13.01 -4.78 30.25
N ALA A 107 -14.27 -5.21 30.24
CA ALA A 107 -14.70 -6.48 30.83
C ALA A 107 -14.46 -7.71 29.93
N SER A 108 -14.00 -7.51 28.69
CA SER A 108 -13.79 -8.63 27.76
C SER A 108 -12.61 -9.51 28.17
N ALA A 109 -12.70 -10.80 27.82
CA ALA A 109 -11.64 -11.77 28.11
C ALA A 109 -10.34 -11.46 27.36
N ASP A 110 -10.43 -10.83 26.17
CA ASP A 110 -9.29 -10.36 25.39
C ASP A 110 -9.51 -8.90 24.95
N SER A 111 -9.28 -7.99 25.88
CA SER A 111 -9.45 -6.55 25.66
C SER A 111 -8.54 -6.00 24.57
N LEU A 112 -7.37 -6.61 24.34
CA LEU A 112 -6.44 -6.18 23.29
C LEU A 112 -6.95 -6.55 21.90
N ALA A 113 -7.54 -7.73 21.75
CA ALA A 113 -8.20 -8.13 20.51
C ALA A 113 -9.39 -7.22 20.21
N GLU A 114 -10.23 -6.92 21.21
CA GLU A 114 -11.39 -6.02 21.02
C GLU A 114 -10.99 -4.58 20.70
N LEU A 115 -9.97 -4.03 21.36
CA LEU A 115 -9.41 -2.72 21.01
C LEU A 115 -8.86 -2.69 19.58
N SER A 116 -8.14 -3.75 19.19
CA SER A 116 -7.60 -3.88 17.83
C SER A 116 -8.70 -3.93 16.77
N ARG A 117 -9.75 -4.73 17.04
CA ARG A 117 -10.94 -4.84 16.18
C ARG A 117 -11.65 -3.49 16.05
N LEU A 118 -11.85 -2.78 17.17
CA LEU A 118 -12.51 -1.48 17.18
C LEU A 118 -11.72 -0.44 16.37
N LEU A 119 -10.40 -0.37 16.54
CA LEU A 119 -9.57 0.57 15.78
C LEU A 119 -9.58 0.25 14.28
N LYS A 120 -9.54 -1.04 13.94
CA LYS A 120 -9.66 -1.50 12.55
C LYS A 120 -10.97 -1.03 11.91
N GLU A 121 -12.11 -1.31 12.54
CA GLU A 121 -13.44 -1.03 12.00
C GLU A 121 -13.75 0.47 11.94
N LYS A 122 -13.34 1.24 12.95
CA LYS A 122 -13.66 2.68 13.02
C LYS A 122 -12.72 3.56 12.22
N THR A 123 -11.51 3.11 11.95
CA THR A 123 -10.47 3.98 11.39
C THR A 123 -9.71 3.31 10.28
N LEU A 124 -9.00 2.23 10.57
CA LEU A 124 -7.96 1.75 9.67
C LEU A 124 -8.51 1.26 8.34
N VAL A 125 -9.70 0.62 8.31
CA VAL A 125 -10.32 0.10 7.07
C VAL A 125 -10.57 1.18 6.01
N PHE A 126 -10.71 2.45 6.41
CA PHE A 126 -10.97 3.56 5.51
C PHE A 126 -9.69 4.28 5.04
N VAL A 127 -8.52 3.88 5.54
CA VAL A 127 -7.24 4.52 5.21
C VAL A 127 -6.60 3.79 4.03
N SER A 128 -6.10 4.55 3.06
CA SER A 128 -5.19 4.02 2.04
C SER A 128 -3.73 4.19 2.47
N TYR A 129 -2.97 3.11 2.38
CA TYR A 129 -1.59 2.97 2.80
C TYR A 129 -0.64 2.86 1.61
N GLN A 130 -0.77 3.80 0.68
CA GLN A 130 0.06 3.82 -0.53
C GLN A 130 1.02 5.02 -0.55
N ALA A 131 0.61 6.16 -0.01
CA ALA A 131 1.48 7.34 0.08
C ALA A 131 2.56 7.14 1.16
N PRO A 132 3.78 7.67 0.97
CA PRO A 132 4.87 7.51 1.94
C PRO A 132 4.49 7.87 3.38
N GLU A 133 3.81 9.01 3.56
CA GLU A 133 3.40 9.54 4.85
C GLU A 133 2.35 8.66 5.53
N LYS A 134 1.49 8.02 4.73
CA LYS A 134 0.49 7.06 5.23
C LYS A 134 1.15 5.76 5.68
N ILE A 135 2.16 5.28 4.96
CA ILE A 135 2.95 4.12 5.37
C ILE A 135 3.74 4.43 6.65
N ILE A 136 4.36 5.61 6.76
CA ILE A 136 5.04 6.03 8.00
C ILE A 136 4.06 5.99 9.17
N ALA A 137 2.92 6.68 9.06
CA ALA A 137 1.92 6.70 10.12
C ALA A 137 1.42 5.30 10.50
N ALA A 138 1.23 4.42 9.50
CA ALA A 138 0.83 3.03 9.73
C ALA A 138 1.86 2.23 10.53
N TYR A 139 3.14 2.39 10.20
CA TYR A 139 4.23 1.68 10.84
C TYR A 139 4.54 2.24 12.24
N ASP A 140 4.38 3.56 12.44
CA ASP A 140 4.50 4.19 13.75
C ASP A 140 3.45 3.63 14.72
N LEU A 141 2.21 3.36 14.27
CA LEU A 141 1.17 2.73 15.10
C LEU A 141 1.60 1.38 15.67
N ILE A 142 2.42 0.64 14.94
CA ILE A 142 2.92 -0.69 15.34
C ILE A 142 4.34 -0.65 15.91
N GLY A 143 4.81 0.54 16.31
CA GLY A 143 6.10 0.76 16.95
C GLY A 143 7.31 0.65 16.02
N GLN A 144 7.10 0.71 14.70
CA GLN A 144 8.15 0.60 13.69
C GLN A 144 8.52 2.00 13.14
N ASN A 145 9.17 2.80 13.99
CA ASN A 145 9.61 4.14 13.62
C ASN A 145 10.72 4.11 12.56
N ASN A 146 10.89 5.23 11.83
CA ASN A 146 11.94 5.43 10.82
C ASN A 146 11.95 4.32 9.74
N ILE A 147 10.75 3.89 9.32
CA ILE A 147 10.57 2.74 8.43
C ILE A 147 11.34 2.90 7.11
N PHE A 148 11.34 4.10 6.52
CA PHE A 148 12.04 4.35 5.25
C PHE A 148 13.56 4.42 5.42
N ASP A 149 14.09 4.87 6.55
CA ASP A 149 15.53 4.81 6.85
C ASP A 149 16.00 3.35 6.90
N ARG A 150 15.23 2.49 7.57
CA ARG A 150 15.52 1.05 7.66
C ARG A 150 15.40 0.35 6.31
N VAL A 151 14.40 0.70 5.51
CA VAL A 151 14.25 0.19 4.14
C VAL A 151 15.42 0.64 3.26
N SER A 152 15.78 1.92 3.30
CA SER A 152 16.87 2.49 2.51
C SER A 152 18.21 1.83 2.84
N ALA A 153 18.49 1.59 4.12
CA ALA A 153 19.69 0.88 4.58
C ALA A 153 19.80 -0.55 4.00
N MET A 154 18.68 -1.17 3.61
CA MET A 154 18.63 -2.51 3.00
C MET A 154 18.47 -2.48 1.47
N TRP A 155 18.48 -1.30 0.84
CA TRP A 155 18.23 -1.15 -0.59
C TRP A 155 19.53 -0.78 -1.33
N PRO A 156 20.25 -1.76 -1.91
CA PRO A 156 21.47 -1.49 -2.64
C PRO A 156 21.17 -0.84 -3.99
N GLY A 157 22.07 0.03 -4.44
CA GLY A 157 22.04 0.61 -5.78
C GLY A 157 21.92 2.14 -5.80
N PRO A 158 21.96 2.74 -6.99
CA PRO A 158 21.75 4.17 -7.15
C PRO A 158 20.28 4.54 -6.92
N ALA A 159 20.04 5.78 -6.46
CA ALA A 159 18.70 6.34 -6.23
C ALA A 159 17.84 5.54 -5.22
N THR A 160 18.46 5.03 -4.16
CA THR A 160 17.80 4.28 -3.09
C THR A 160 17.87 5.00 -1.73
N SER A 161 18.18 6.30 -1.73
CA SER A 161 18.09 7.10 -0.51
C SER A 161 16.64 7.19 -0.02
N VAL A 162 16.45 7.55 1.25
CA VAL A 162 15.11 7.75 1.85
C VAL A 162 14.26 8.68 0.98
N ASP A 163 14.84 9.80 0.54
CA ASP A 163 14.13 10.79 -0.28
C ASP A 163 13.82 10.26 -1.67
N ASP A 164 14.71 9.49 -2.27
CA ASP A 164 14.46 8.87 -3.58
C ASP A 164 13.31 7.86 -3.49
N ILE A 165 13.31 6.99 -2.48
CA ILE A 165 12.27 5.98 -2.30
C ILE A 165 10.92 6.65 -2.07
N LYS A 166 10.85 7.65 -1.19
CA LYS A 166 9.61 8.41 -0.94
C LYS A 166 9.14 9.12 -2.21
N ARG A 167 10.05 9.77 -2.94
CA ARG A 167 9.75 10.47 -4.20
C ARG A 167 9.21 9.52 -5.27
N TYR A 168 9.83 8.36 -5.47
CA TYR A 168 9.37 7.37 -6.43
C TYR A 168 7.99 6.82 -6.07
N LEU A 169 7.78 6.46 -4.80
CA LEU A 169 6.49 5.99 -4.32
C LEU A 169 5.41 7.08 -4.52
N ALA A 170 5.69 8.32 -4.14
CA ALA A 170 4.76 9.44 -4.32
C ALA A 170 4.39 9.65 -5.81
N ASN A 171 5.35 9.52 -6.72
CA ASN A 171 5.11 9.62 -8.15
C ASN A 171 4.21 8.48 -8.67
N TYR A 172 4.43 7.24 -8.23
CA TYR A 172 3.57 6.12 -8.58
C TYR A 172 2.16 6.26 -8.02
N VAL A 173 2.01 6.75 -6.78
CA VAL A 173 0.71 7.04 -6.15
C VAL A 173 -0.03 8.11 -6.93
N LYS A 174 0.66 9.19 -7.30
CA LYS A 174 0.08 10.24 -8.15
C LYS A 174 -0.41 9.65 -9.47
N ARG A 175 0.40 8.84 -10.15
CA ARG A 175 0.00 8.18 -11.41
C ARG A 175 -1.20 7.27 -11.23
N ARG A 176 -1.22 6.46 -10.16
CA ARG A 176 -2.37 5.60 -9.81
C ARG A 176 -3.64 6.42 -9.62
N ASN A 177 -3.57 7.56 -8.92
CA ASN A 177 -4.73 8.43 -8.71
C ASN A 177 -5.23 9.04 -10.02
N GLN A 178 -4.31 9.46 -10.89
CA GLN A 178 -4.66 9.91 -12.24
C GLN A 178 -5.41 8.83 -13.03
N ILE A 179 -4.97 7.57 -12.94
CA ILE A 179 -5.63 6.46 -13.63
C ILE A 179 -7.00 6.14 -13.03
N ALA A 180 -7.06 5.95 -11.71
CA ALA A 180 -8.23 5.40 -11.04
C ALA A 180 -9.32 6.43 -10.76
N HIS A 181 -8.95 7.69 -10.53
CA HIS A 181 -9.88 8.74 -10.06
C HIS A 181 -10.07 9.88 -11.05
N GLU A 182 -9.07 10.16 -11.91
CA GLU A 182 -9.15 11.26 -12.89
C GLU A 182 -9.43 10.78 -14.32
N GLY A 183 -9.74 9.50 -14.53
CA GLY A 183 -9.99 8.91 -15.86
C GLY A 183 -8.77 8.89 -16.79
N ASP A 184 -7.59 9.17 -16.25
CA ASP A 184 -6.33 9.31 -16.95
C ASP A 184 -6.27 10.34 -18.09
N LEU A 185 -7.02 11.43 -17.98
CA LEU A 185 -7.11 12.45 -19.03
C LEU A 185 -6.25 13.70 -18.74
N GLU A 186 -5.65 14.28 -19.78
CA GLU A 186 -5.08 15.62 -19.76
C GLU A 186 -6.17 16.70 -19.76
N HIS A 187 -5.79 17.96 -19.49
CA HIS A 187 -6.73 19.11 -19.49
C HIS A 187 -7.47 19.30 -20.83
N GLY A 188 -6.96 18.75 -21.93
CA GLY A 188 -7.61 18.75 -23.25
C GLY A 188 -8.47 17.52 -23.56
N GLY A 189 -8.66 16.60 -22.61
CA GLY A 189 -9.47 15.38 -22.77
C GLY A 189 -8.75 14.20 -23.44
N ASN A 190 -7.48 14.37 -23.83
CA ASN A 190 -6.67 13.27 -24.36
C ASN A 190 -6.17 12.36 -23.24
N GLU A 191 -6.07 11.06 -23.48
CA GLU A 191 -5.43 10.14 -22.54
C GLU A 191 -3.96 10.51 -22.31
N ARG A 192 -3.52 10.53 -21.06
CA ARG A 192 -2.10 10.73 -20.71
C ARG A 192 -1.25 9.58 -21.24
N SER A 193 -0.03 9.90 -21.67
CA SER A 193 0.91 8.89 -22.16
C SER A 193 1.18 7.78 -21.12
N MET A 194 1.30 6.56 -21.61
CA MET A 194 1.67 5.38 -20.82
C MET A 194 2.68 4.55 -21.58
N GLN A 195 3.70 4.07 -20.87
CA GLN A 195 4.66 3.11 -21.41
C GLN A 195 4.63 1.83 -20.57
N PRO A 196 4.64 0.64 -21.18
CA PRO A 196 4.68 -0.62 -20.44
C PRO A 196 5.86 -0.73 -19.47
N ILE A 197 7.01 -0.14 -19.83
CA ILE A 197 8.20 -0.13 -18.97
C ILE A 197 7.96 0.66 -17.66
N TYR A 198 7.11 1.69 -17.68
CA TYR A 198 6.75 2.43 -16.48
C TYR A 198 5.94 1.54 -15.52
N ALA A 199 4.99 0.77 -16.05
CA ALA A 199 4.19 -0.15 -15.26
C ALA A 199 5.02 -1.30 -14.68
N GLN A 200 5.95 -1.85 -15.48
CA GLN A 200 6.93 -2.82 -15.01
C GLN A 200 7.80 -2.24 -13.88
N GLY A 201 8.34 -1.03 -14.05
CA GLY A 201 9.13 -0.35 -13.03
C GLY A 201 8.34 -0.07 -11.74
N CYS A 202 7.06 0.28 -11.85
CA CYS A 202 6.16 0.40 -10.69
C CYS A 202 6.04 -0.91 -9.92
N LYS A 203 5.77 -2.01 -10.62
CA LYS A 203 5.63 -3.34 -10.03
C LYS A 203 6.92 -3.79 -9.35
N GLU A 204 8.06 -3.66 -10.02
CA GLU A 204 9.38 -4.01 -9.46
C GLU A 204 9.73 -3.18 -8.23
N PHE A 205 9.44 -1.87 -8.28
CA PHE A 205 9.62 -0.98 -7.13
C PHE A 205 8.76 -1.43 -5.95
N VAL A 206 7.47 -1.73 -6.16
CA VAL A 206 6.56 -2.20 -5.11
C VAL A 206 7.02 -3.53 -4.51
N VAL A 207 7.42 -4.50 -5.34
CA VAL A 207 7.99 -5.78 -4.84
C VAL A 207 9.21 -5.54 -3.96
N ASN A 208 10.12 -4.68 -4.41
CA ASN A 208 11.33 -4.36 -3.66
C ASN A 208 11.04 -3.62 -2.36
N LEU A 209 10.09 -2.69 -2.36
CA LEU A 209 9.67 -1.98 -1.16
C LEU A 209 9.01 -2.94 -0.16
N THR A 210 8.03 -3.72 -0.61
CA THR A 210 7.28 -4.64 0.25
C THR A 210 8.16 -5.72 0.86
N SER A 211 9.09 -6.29 0.10
CA SER A 211 10.05 -7.28 0.65
C SER A 211 10.88 -6.71 1.81
N ARG A 212 11.30 -5.44 1.71
CA ARG A 212 12.09 -4.78 2.76
C ARG A 212 11.23 -4.36 3.94
N LEU A 213 10.02 -3.88 3.69
CA LEU A 213 9.03 -3.66 4.74
C LEU A 213 8.76 -4.94 5.53
N ASN A 214 8.61 -6.08 4.84
CA ASN A 214 8.43 -7.39 5.47
C ASN A 214 9.62 -7.75 6.35
N ARG A 215 10.84 -7.58 5.83
CA ARG A 215 12.07 -7.85 6.58
C ARG A 215 12.23 -6.96 7.81
N VAL A 216 11.79 -5.70 7.74
CA VAL A 216 11.77 -4.80 8.92
C VAL A 216 10.89 -5.37 10.03
N VAL A 217 9.70 -5.87 9.68
CA VAL A 217 8.68 -6.27 10.65
C VAL A 217 8.91 -7.69 11.18
N TYR A 218 9.28 -8.62 10.31
CA TYR A 218 9.33 -10.05 10.60
C TYR A 218 10.75 -10.63 10.62
N GLY A 219 11.76 -9.87 10.21
CA GLY A 219 13.16 -10.33 10.17
C GLY A 219 13.48 -11.31 9.04
N ILE A 220 12.51 -11.60 8.17
CA ILE A 220 12.60 -12.54 7.03
C ILE A 220 12.30 -11.84 5.70
#